data_AF-A0A250E6T9-F1
#
_entry.id   AF-A0A250E6T9-F1
#
_cell.length_a   1.000
_cell.length_b   1.000
_cell.length_c   1.000
_cell.angle_alpha   90.00
_cell.angle_beta   90.00
_cell.angle_gamma   90.00
#
_symmetry.space_group_name_H-M   'P 1'
#
loop_
_entity.id
_entity.type
_entity.pdbx_description
1 polymer ?
#
loop_
_entity_poly.entity_id
_entity_poly.type
_entity_poly.pdbx_seq_one_letter_code
_entity_poly.pdbx_strand_id
1 'polypeptide(L)'
;MSFMKSKFFYIIFVLFFVSCGRNIVSKPEKLLSEKEMESLMYDLAVFDAIKSVDYQLMDTISFNVNEIIYKKYGIDSLSFAENMIYYASFPKKYDKIIKNVDTLLQKERDKFSEKPNETEKLLSEETIPTTDSLENNEPLK
;
A
#
# COMPACT_ATOMS: atom_id res chain seq x y z
N MET A 1 -21.15 -53.47 -15.77
CA MET A 1 -20.90 -52.02 -15.52
C MET A 1 -19.55 -51.73 -14.82
N SER A 2 -18.51 -52.54 -15.03
CA SER A 2 -17.20 -52.39 -14.34
C SER A 2 -16.12 -51.70 -15.20
N PHE A 3 -16.24 -51.78 -16.53
CA PHE A 3 -15.23 -51.29 -17.48
C PHE A 3 -15.10 -49.75 -17.54
N MET A 4 -16.16 -49.02 -17.17
CA MET A 4 -16.20 -47.55 -17.25
C MET A 4 -15.44 -46.87 -16.10
N LYS A 5 -15.35 -47.55 -14.95
CA LYS A 5 -14.66 -47.05 -13.75
C LYS A 5 -13.13 -46.99 -13.92
N SER A 6 -12.56 -47.96 -14.64
CA SER A 6 -11.12 -48.01 -14.94
C SER A 6 -10.68 -46.89 -15.91
N LYS A 7 -11.50 -46.58 -16.93
CA LYS A 7 -11.25 -45.45 -17.84
C LYS A 7 -11.38 -44.09 -17.14
N PHE A 8 -12.34 -43.96 -16.24
CA PHE A 8 -12.51 -42.74 -15.44
C PHE A 8 -11.32 -42.50 -14.50
N PHE A 9 -10.81 -43.56 -13.87
CA PHE A 9 -9.60 -43.49 -13.05
C PHE A 9 -8.37 -43.06 -13.86
N TYR A 10 -8.26 -43.53 -15.10
CA TYR A 10 -7.19 -43.16 -16.01
C TYR A 10 -7.26 -41.67 -16.42
N ILE A 11 -8.47 -41.14 -16.68
CA ILE A 11 -8.69 -39.72 -16.98
C ILE A 11 -8.34 -38.83 -15.78
N ILE A 12 -8.74 -39.22 -14.56
CA ILE A 12 -8.37 -38.50 -13.33
C ILE A 12 -6.86 -38.51 -13.10
N PHE A 13 -6.22 -39.66 -13.34
CA PHE A 13 -4.78 -39.80 -13.20
C PHE A 13 -4.02 -38.91 -14.19
N VAL A 14 -4.44 -38.86 -15.47
CA VAL A 14 -3.85 -37.97 -16.47
C VAL A 14 -4.06 -36.50 -16.14
N LEU A 15 -5.25 -36.11 -15.64
CA LEU A 15 -5.50 -34.73 -15.18
C LEU A 15 -4.54 -34.33 -14.03
N PHE A 16 -4.20 -35.26 -13.14
CA PHE A 16 -3.27 -35.00 -12.04
C PHE A 16 -1.85 -34.65 -12.51
N PHE A 17 -1.40 -35.19 -13.65
CA PHE A 17 -0.06 -34.87 -14.20
C PHE A 17 0.00 -33.54 -14.94
N VAL A 18 -1.13 -32.98 -15.39
CA VAL A 18 -1.18 -31.65 -16.04
C VAL A 18 -1.13 -30.50 -15.03
N SER A 19 -1.38 -30.77 -13.75
CA SER A 19 -1.33 -29.76 -12.68
C SER A 19 0.09 -29.40 -12.22
N CYS A 20 1.13 -29.81 -12.95
CA CYS A 20 2.51 -29.49 -12.60
C CYS A 20 2.74 -27.97 -12.77
N GLY A 21 2.73 -27.26 -11.64
CA GLY A 21 2.80 -25.82 -11.51
C GLY A 21 4.08 -25.23 -12.09
N ARG A 22 4.07 -24.96 -13.39
CA ARG A 22 4.95 -23.96 -13.97
C ARG A 22 4.37 -22.61 -13.61
N ASN A 23 5.16 -21.74 -12.98
CA ASN A 23 4.83 -20.32 -12.93
C ASN A 23 4.81 -19.82 -14.38
N ILE A 24 3.60 -19.65 -14.93
CA ILE A 24 3.35 -19.23 -16.32
C ILE A 24 3.54 -17.71 -16.48
N VAL A 25 3.89 -17.02 -15.40
CA VAL A 25 4.02 -15.57 -15.39
C VAL A 25 5.26 -15.15 -16.16
N SER A 26 5.05 -14.38 -17.23
CA SER A 26 6.11 -13.77 -18.01
C SER A 26 6.85 -12.72 -17.19
N LYS A 27 8.17 -12.65 -17.37
CA LYS A 27 8.98 -11.60 -16.77
C LYS A 27 8.64 -10.26 -17.47
N PRO A 28 8.37 -9.17 -16.72
CA PRO A 28 8.13 -7.85 -17.28
C PRO A 28 9.33 -7.36 -18.09
N GLU A 29 9.09 -6.55 -19.13
CA GLU A 29 10.16 -5.93 -19.92
C GLU A 29 11.04 -5.04 -19.02
N LYS A 30 10.40 -4.20 -18.22
CA LYS A 30 11.06 -3.45 -17.14
C LYS A 30 10.76 -4.09 -15.79
N LEU A 31 11.54 -5.09 -15.42
CA LEU A 31 11.48 -5.70 -14.09
C LEU A 31 12.17 -4.82 -13.04
N LEU A 32 11.43 -4.38 -12.03
CA LEU A 32 11.96 -3.75 -10.83
C LEU A 32 12.81 -4.76 -10.05
N SER A 33 13.90 -4.31 -9.44
CA SER A 33 14.63 -5.13 -8.47
C SER A 33 13.82 -5.35 -7.19
N GLU A 34 14.21 -6.35 -6.37
CA GLU A 34 13.53 -6.59 -5.08
C GLU A 34 13.55 -5.34 -4.17
N LYS A 35 14.62 -4.54 -4.24
CA LYS A 35 14.74 -3.30 -3.47
C LYS A 35 13.88 -2.15 -4.02
N GLU A 36 13.76 -2.05 -5.34
CA GLU A 36 12.84 -1.09 -5.96
C GLU A 36 11.39 -1.48 -5.67
N MET A 37 11.06 -2.78 -5.69
CA MET A 37 9.74 -3.28 -5.32
C MET A 37 9.42 -3.04 -3.84
N GLU A 38 10.38 -3.24 -2.93
CA GLU A 38 10.27 -2.87 -1.51
C GLU A 38 9.97 -1.37 -1.36
N SER A 39 10.68 -0.53 -2.08
CA SER A 39 10.46 0.93 -2.07
C SER A 39 9.08 1.28 -2.64
N LEU A 40 8.65 0.63 -3.73
CA LEU A 40 7.36 0.85 -4.37
C LEU A 40 6.21 0.51 -3.40
N MET A 41 6.29 -0.64 -2.74
CA MET A 41 5.28 -1.06 -1.75
C MET A 41 5.24 -0.13 -0.54
N TYR A 42 6.40 0.38 -0.10
CA TYR A 42 6.46 1.38 0.96
C TYR A 42 5.74 2.69 0.55
N ASP A 43 6.04 3.23 -0.62
CA ASP A 43 5.38 4.46 -1.10
C ASP A 43 3.86 4.30 -1.21
N LEU A 44 3.41 3.16 -1.76
CA LEU A 44 1.98 2.87 -1.86
C LEU A 44 1.32 2.83 -0.47
N ALA A 45 1.98 2.22 0.52
CA ALA A 45 1.47 2.21 1.90
C ALA A 45 1.40 3.62 2.50
N VAL A 46 2.38 4.49 2.21
CA VAL A 46 2.36 5.90 2.65
C VAL A 46 1.22 6.66 1.98
N PHE A 47 1.02 6.52 0.66
CA PHE A 47 -0.09 7.16 -0.04
C PHE A 47 -1.45 6.65 0.46
N ASP A 48 -1.58 5.36 0.74
CA ASP A 48 -2.80 4.79 1.31
C ASP A 48 -3.07 5.34 2.72
N ALA A 49 -2.02 5.50 3.54
CA ALA A 49 -2.14 6.13 4.85
C ALA A 49 -2.58 7.60 4.74
N ILE A 50 -2.02 8.38 3.82
CA ILE A 50 -2.44 9.77 3.58
C ILE A 50 -3.92 9.81 3.18
N LYS A 51 -4.32 8.95 2.23
CA LYS A 51 -5.70 8.84 1.77
C LYS A 51 -6.67 8.44 2.89
N SER A 52 -6.21 7.62 3.85
CA SER A 52 -7.03 7.20 4.99
C SER A 52 -7.29 8.33 6.01
N VAL A 53 -6.42 9.35 6.05
CA VAL A 53 -6.56 10.49 6.97
C VAL A 53 -7.45 11.57 6.38
N ASP A 54 -7.24 11.95 5.13
CA ASP A 54 -8.08 12.96 4.46
C ASP A 54 -8.25 12.66 2.97
N TYR A 55 -9.42 12.10 2.66
CA TYR A 55 -9.81 11.80 1.28
C TYR A 55 -10.08 13.07 0.46
N GLN A 56 -10.62 14.13 1.08
CA GLN A 56 -10.94 15.37 0.38
C GLN A 56 -9.68 16.16 0.02
N LEU A 57 -8.64 16.10 0.86
CA LEU A 57 -7.32 16.66 0.57
C LEU A 57 -6.69 15.98 -0.66
N MET A 58 -6.81 14.66 -0.81
CA MET A 58 -6.30 13.96 -1.99
C MET A 58 -7.02 14.36 -3.28
N ASP A 59 -8.35 14.48 -3.24
CA ASP A 59 -9.16 14.91 -4.40
C ASP A 59 -8.90 16.38 -4.76
N THR A 60 -8.70 17.25 -3.77
CA THR A 60 -8.44 18.69 -3.98
C THR A 60 -7.02 18.99 -4.47
N ILE A 61 -6.02 18.19 -4.09
CA ILE A 61 -4.64 18.37 -4.56
C ILE A 61 -4.48 17.91 -6.03
N SER A 62 -5.48 17.28 -6.65
CA SER A 62 -5.42 16.79 -8.05
C SER A 62 -4.17 15.93 -8.32
N PHE A 63 -3.68 15.24 -7.29
CA PHE A 63 -2.45 14.48 -7.34
C PHE A 63 -2.73 13.10 -7.91
N ASN A 64 -2.33 12.85 -9.16
CA ASN A 64 -2.40 11.51 -9.73
C ASN A 64 -1.28 10.65 -9.11
N VAL A 65 -1.57 10.00 -7.99
CA VAL A 65 -0.63 9.11 -7.26
C VAL A 65 -0.01 8.08 -8.21
N ASN A 66 -0.79 7.52 -9.13
CA ASN A 66 -0.29 6.55 -10.10
C ASN A 66 0.78 7.18 -10.99
N GLU A 67 0.54 8.37 -11.54
CA GLU A 67 1.51 9.06 -12.40
C GLU A 67 2.84 9.34 -11.67
N ILE A 68 2.76 9.66 -10.37
CA ILE A 68 3.93 9.94 -9.54
C ILE A 68 4.73 8.68 -9.27
N ILE A 69 4.04 7.59 -8.91
CA ILE A 69 4.64 6.28 -8.76
C ILE A 69 5.33 5.87 -10.07
N TYR A 70 4.61 5.95 -11.19
CA TYR A 70 5.14 5.62 -12.52
C TYR A 70 6.40 6.41 -12.83
N LYS A 71 6.38 7.72 -12.61
CA LYS A 71 7.54 8.59 -12.84
C LYS A 71 8.71 8.27 -11.89
N LYS A 72 8.46 8.02 -10.60
CA LYS A 72 9.50 7.74 -9.60
C LYS A 72 10.27 6.45 -9.91
N TYR A 73 9.57 5.41 -10.36
CA TYR A 73 10.17 4.12 -10.72
C TYR A 73 10.51 3.99 -12.22
N GLY A 74 10.15 5.00 -13.02
CA GLY A 74 10.30 5.04 -14.46
C GLY A 74 9.53 3.93 -15.19
N ILE A 75 8.43 3.45 -14.63
CA ILE A 75 7.57 2.41 -15.18
C ILE A 75 6.29 3.05 -15.71
N ASP A 76 5.60 2.39 -16.64
CA ASP A 76 4.25 2.77 -17.02
C ASP A 76 3.20 1.90 -16.32
N SER A 77 1.92 2.14 -16.60
CA SER A 77 0.82 1.39 -15.99
C SER A 77 0.87 -0.11 -16.30
N LEU A 78 1.32 -0.48 -17.51
CA LEU A 78 1.44 -1.86 -17.92
C LEU A 78 2.57 -2.54 -17.15
N SER A 79 3.77 -1.95 -17.19
CA SER A 79 4.95 -2.41 -16.46
C SER A 79 4.67 -2.53 -14.97
N PHE A 80 3.94 -1.58 -14.38
CA PHE A 80 3.50 -1.66 -12.98
C PHE A 80 2.66 -2.91 -12.73
N ALA A 81 1.60 -3.15 -13.51
CA ALA A 81 0.74 -4.31 -13.36
C ALA A 81 1.53 -5.63 -13.56
N GLU A 82 2.43 -5.67 -14.54
CA GLU A 82 3.28 -6.84 -14.79
C GLU A 82 4.24 -7.11 -13.62
N ASN A 83 4.85 -6.09 -13.03
CA ASN A 83 5.69 -6.24 -11.84
C ASN A 83 4.88 -6.76 -10.65
N MET A 84 3.67 -6.23 -10.43
CA MET A 84 2.76 -6.72 -9.38
C MET A 84 2.46 -8.20 -9.56
N ILE A 85 2.10 -8.63 -10.78
CA ILE A 85 1.80 -10.04 -11.10
C ILE A 85 3.06 -10.91 -10.96
N TYR A 86 4.20 -10.45 -11.46
CA TYR A 86 5.47 -11.15 -11.38
C TYR A 86 5.84 -11.45 -9.93
N TYR A 87 5.84 -10.45 -9.06
CA TYR A 87 6.20 -10.65 -7.66
C TYR A 87 5.17 -11.48 -6.88
N ALA A 88 3.87 -11.31 -7.15
CA ALA A 88 2.82 -12.14 -6.56
C ALA A 88 2.95 -13.63 -6.91
N SER A 89 3.58 -13.98 -8.04
CA SER A 89 3.85 -15.38 -8.43
C SER A 89 4.95 -16.08 -7.62
N PHE A 90 5.68 -15.33 -6.77
CA PHE A 90 6.72 -15.87 -5.88
C PHE A 90 6.38 -15.59 -4.40
N PRO A 91 5.48 -16.37 -3.78
CA PRO A 91 4.96 -16.08 -2.43
C PRO A 91 6.03 -15.83 -1.37
N LYS A 92 7.11 -16.65 -1.35
CA LYS A 92 8.22 -16.47 -0.40
C LYS A 92 8.98 -15.16 -0.59
N LYS A 93 9.15 -14.72 -1.84
CA LYS A 93 9.83 -13.44 -2.15
C LYS A 93 8.92 -12.27 -1.81
N TYR A 94 7.66 -12.36 -2.20
CA TYR A 94 6.67 -11.32 -1.91
C TYR A 94 6.49 -11.13 -0.40
N ASP A 95 6.35 -12.20 0.37
CA ASP A 95 6.28 -12.17 1.84
C ASP A 95 7.50 -11.46 2.46
N LYS A 96 8.70 -11.75 1.95
CA LYS A 96 9.93 -11.06 2.41
C LYS A 96 9.89 -9.55 2.11
N ILE A 97 9.41 -9.17 0.93
CA ILE A 97 9.28 -7.75 0.55
C ILE A 97 8.33 -7.04 1.52
N ILE A 98 7.14 -7.59 1.75
CA ILE A 98 6.14 -6.99 2.64
C ILE A 98 6.67 -6.89 4.08
N LYS A 99 7.31 -7.93 4.61
CA LYS A 99 7.91 -7.89 5.95
C LYS A 99 8.98 -6.82 6.11
N ASN A 100 9.80 -6.60 5.07
CA ASN A 100 10.79 -5.53 5.09
C ASN A 100 10.11 -4.15 5.13
N VAL A 101 9.06 -3.95 4.32
CA VAL A 101 8.27 -2.72 4.31
C VAL A 101 7.64 -2.46 5.68
N ASP A 102 7.03 -3.47 6.29
CA ASP A 102 6.45 -3.36 7.65
C ASP A 102 7.52 -2.97 8.67
N THR A 103 8.70 -3.57 8.59
CA THR A 103 9.82 -3.25 9.50
C THR A 103 10.30 -1.81 9.31
N LEU A 104 10.36 -1.32 8.07
CA LEU A 104 10.71 0.07 7.78
C LEU A 104 9.67 1.05 8.33
N LEU A 105 8.39 0.76 8.09
CA LEU A 105 7.28 1.57 8.59
C LEU A 105 7.28 1.62 10.12
N GLN A 106 7.46 0.48 10.80
CA GLN A 106 7.57 0.43 12.26
C GLN A 106 8.74 1.27 12.77
N LYS A 107 9.93 1.09 12.18
CA LYS A 107 11.11 1.87 12.55
C LYS A 107 10.89 3.37 12.39
N GLU A 108 10.15 3.80 11.37
CA GLU A 108 9.82 5.22 11.20
C GLU A 108 8.81 5.70 12.22
N ARG A 109 7.76 4.92 12.51
CA ARG A 109 6.80 5.24 13.59
C ARG A 109 7.51 5.41 14.93
N ASP A 110 8.43 4.51 15.26
CA ASP A 110 9.19 4.55 16.51
C ASP A 110 10.05 5.82 16.61
N LYS A 111 10.67 6.25 15.51
CA LYS A 111 11.42 7.53 15.48
C LYS A 111 10.55 8.75 15.77
N PHE A 112 9.27 8.71 15.39
CA PHE A 112 8.33 9.80 15.64
C PHE A 112 7.71 9.73 17.05
N SER A 113 7.64 8.55 17.66
CA SER A 113 7.13 8.37 19.04
C SER A 113 8.20 8.60 20.11
N GLU A 114 9.49 8.37 19.82
CA GLU A 114 10.59 8.61 20.77
C GLU A 114 11.00 10.09 20.90
N LYS A 115 10.60 10.95 19.96
CA LYS A 115 10.78 12.40 20.10
C LYS A 115 9.63 12.98 20.92
N PRO A 116 9.87 13.63 22.07
CA PRO A 116 8.82 14.30 22.82
C PRO A 116 8.09 15.32 21.94
N ASN A 117 6.85 14.99 21.56
CA ASN A 117 5.69 15.87 21.38
C ASN A 117 5.96 17.39 21.24
N GLU A 118 6.64 17.83 20.17
CA GLU A 118 6.49 19.21 19.67
C GLU A 118 5.12 19.41 18.99
N THR A 119 4.50 18.33 18.51
CA THR A 119 3.17 18.35 17.86
C THR A 119 2.03 18.69 18.83
N GLU A 120 2.19 18.41 20.13
CA GLU A 120 1.18 18.72 21.14
C GLU A 120 1.13 20.24 21.48
N LYS A 121 2.22 20.97 21.21
CA LYS A 121 2.21 22.44 21.26
C LYS A 121 1.45 23.07 20.09
N LEU A 122 1.53 22.49 18.89
CA LEU A 122 0.89 23.11 17.72
C LEU A 122 -0.63 22.87 17.68
N LEU A 123 -1.13 21.79 18.29
CA LEU A 123 -2.57 21.54 18.41
C LEU A 123 -3.22 22.27 19.60
N SER A 124 -2.42 22.81 20.54
CA SER A 124 -2.94 23.60 21.68
C SER A 124 -2.92 25.11 21.42
N GLU A 125 -2.24 25.59 20.38
CA GLU A 125 -2.12 27.02 20.09
C GLU A 125 -3.11 27.55 19.05
N GLU A 126 -3.87 26.69 18.36
CA GLU A 126 -5.05 27.11 17.58
C GLU A 126 -6.33 27.00 18.42
N THR A 127 -6.32 27.62 19.61
CA THR A 127 -7.57 28.02 20.25
C THR A 127 -8.06 29.24 19.48
N ILE A 128 -9.05 29.03 18.62
CA ILE A 128 -9.89 30.06 18.01
C ILE A 128 -10.09 31.19 19.04
N PRO A 129 -9.80 32.47 18.71
CA PRO A 129 -10.03 33.56 19.64
C PRO A 129 -11.52 33.52 20.01
N THR A 130 -11.83 33.20 21.26
CA THR A 130 -13.18 33.34 21.79
C THR A 130 -13.51 34.81 21.73
N THR A 131 -14.29 35.20 20.71
CA THR A 131 -15.04 36.43 20.68
C THR A 131 -16.06 36.38 21.80
N ASP A 132 -15.65 36.72 23.02
CA ASP A 132 -16.55 37.07 24.11
C ASP A 132 -15.78 37.85 25.18
N SER A 133 -15.51 39.11 24.86
CA SER A 133 -15.31 40.19 25.83
C SER A 133 -15.49 41.52 25.12
N LEU A 134 -16.70 41.77 24.62
CA LEU A 134 -17.28 43.11 24.54
C LEU A 134 -18.76 43.04 24.91
N GLU A 135 -19.05 42.65 26.14
CA GLU A 135 -20.28 43.10 26.79
C GLU A 135 -20.01 43.37 28.27
N ASN A 136 -19.34 44.50 28.53
CA ASN A 136 -19.46 45.20 29.80
C ASN A 136 -20.30 46.45 29.53
N ASN A 137 -21.62 46.36 29.74
CA ASN A 137 -22.42 47.50 30.13
C ASN A 137 -23.22 47.10 31.38
N GLU A 138 -22.68 47.55 32.50
CA GLU A 138 -23.20 47.72 33.85
C GLU A 138 -24.75 47.73 34.00
N PRO A 139 -25.34 47.07 35.02
CA PRO A 139 -26.74 47.25 35.35
C PRO A 139 -26.89 48.23 36.51
N LEU A 140 -27.63 49.33 36.35
CA LEU A 140 -28.34 49.97 37.47
C LEU A 140 -29.33 51.05 36.99
N LYS A 141 -30.61 50.75 37.25
CA LYS A 141 -31.73 51.64 37.62
C LYS A 141 -32.13 52.79 36.70
#